data_AF-A0AB34KRD3-F1
#
_entry.id   AF-A0AB34KRD3-F1
#
_cell.length_a   1.000
_cell.length_b   1.000
_cell.length_c   1.000
_cell.angle_alpha   90.00
_cell.angle_beta   90.00
_cell.angle_gamma   90.00
#
_symmetry.space_group_name_H-M   'P 1'
#
loop_
_entity.id
_entity.type
_entity.pdbx_description
1 polymer ?
#
loop_
_entity_poly.entity_id
_entity_poly.type
_entity_poly.pdbx_seq_one_letter_code
_entity_poly.pdbx_strand_id
1 'polypeptide(L)'
;MSPPNAAPKACLRTAALQVPRRGKLRATNTWITHHHSSSAQTRAHCTSTARRIAIQDGFVRQSRLCRSVTPTLFQQARHKSKMTDSSQHPLAGLWRPTHLERLCYGPDSVKKHLLECLPKDSSKAFLITGNSLATKTPLIKQVEELLGNKHAGTFSKIGQHAPVEQLDEATELVKKDGSIDTIISVGGGSPIDSAKAISYRVNEHTGKFLYHITIPTTLSAAECTIIAGYTDKSGLKVGVANAKLAPQAVIYDSKFALETPPWLLMSTGLRAMDHAMELMYYPSSTEMPCRLMALNAAGDLFKCLPKYKENPKDEDVITRLQLASFASLGFLGLNLKGGLGLSHVLGYALGSPYHIPHGITSCMTLGHVVKLKAQNSSEDAEQIARMAPFAGVARSGDDKKDAVAVGDAILALVESLGLKTTLSEKGVGKDQVHTITKTATGKESGDLYEQVKQLVENLY
;
A
#
# COMPACT_ATOMS: atom_id res chain seq x y z
N MET A 1 48.41 20.70 44.84
CA MET A 1 47.64 21.82 45.40
C MET A 1 46.19 21.66 44.98
N SER A 2 45.36 21.19 45.92
CA SER A 2 43.91 21.11 45.88
C SER A 2 43.27 22.53 46.01
N PRO A 3 41.94 22.73 45.96
CA PRO A 3 40.94 22.28 44.95
C PRO A 3 39.90 23.43 44.65
N PRO A 4 38.55 23.23 44.50
CA PRO A 4 37.72 23.83 43.43
C PRO A 4 36.66 24.84 43.94
N ASN A 5 35.82 25.42 43.05
CA ASN A 5 34.55 26.06 43.41
C ASN A 5 33.57 25.96 42.23
N ALA A 6 32.47 25.20 42.30
CA ALA A 6 31.24 25.41 43.06
C ALA A 6 30.26 26.36 42.35
N ALA A 7 29.12 25.78 41.94
CA ALA A 7 27.93 26.45 41.43
C ALA A 7 27.21 27.26 42.52
N PRO A 8 26.29 28.18 42.14
CA PRO A 8 25.18 28.56 42.99
C PRO A 8 23.88 27.85 42.57
N LYS A 9 23.29 27.13 43.54
CA LYS A 9 21.87 26.80 43.60
C LYS A 9 21.10 28.02 44.14
N ALA A 10 19.96 28.34 43.54
CA ALA A 10 18.78 28.95 44.17
C ALA A 10 17.67 29.02 43.10
N CYS A 11 16.37 28.88 43.37
CA CYS A 11 15.59 28.30 44.46
C CYS A 11 14.16 28.20 43.89
N LEU A 12 13.44 27.16 44.28
CA LEU A 12 12.03 26.92 43.93
C LEU A 12 11.12 28.11 44.29
N ARG A 13 10.18 28.44 43.40
CA ARG A 13 8.87 28.98 43.79
C ARG A 13 7.76 28.23 43.08
N THR A 14 7.07 27.44 43.89
CA THR A 14 5.71 26.93 43.76
C THR A 14 4.71 28.05 43.46
N ALA A 15 3.83 27.83 42.48
CA ALA A 15 2.52 28.46 42.42
C ALA A 15 1.48 27.40 42.06
N ALA A 16 0.73 26.99 43.07
CA ALA A 16 -0.52 26.25 42.97
C ALA A 16 -1.70 27.23 42.97
N LEU A 17 -2.89 26.69 42.64
CA LEU A 17 -4.25 27.28 42.70
C LEU A 17 -4.65 28.01 41.40
N GLN A 18 -5.86 27.87 40.84
CA GLN A 18 -7.12 27.41 41.41
C GLN A 18 -8.12 27.08 40.29
N VAL A 19 -8.91 26.03 40.52
CA VAL A 19 -10.13 25.66 39.78
C VAL A 19 -11.29 26.56 40.23
N PRO A 20 -12.19 27.01 39.34
CA PRO A 20 -13.54 27.39 39.74
C PRO A 20 -14.54 26.27 39.43
N ARG A 21 -15.34 25.92 40.43
CA ARG A 21 -16.43 24.95 40.39
C ARG A 21 -17.77 25.70 40.47
N ARG A 22 -18.74 25.16 39.71
CA ARG A 22 -20.21 25.05 39.95
C ARG A 22 -21.18 26.10 39.40
N GLY A 23 -22.11 25.57 38.58
CA GLY A 23 -23.54 25.90 38.52
C GLY A 23 -24.24 24.93 37.57
N LYS A 24 -24.66 23.73 38.03
CA LYS A 24 -26.06 23.30 38.26
C LYS A 24 -26.98 23.34 37.02
N LEU A 25 -27.40 22.16 36.55
CA LEU A 25 -28.81 21.82 36.28
C LEU A 25 -29.01 20.29 36.24
N ARG A 26 -29.99 19.83 37.04
CA ARG A 26 -30.63 18.49 37.04
C ARG A 26 -31.54 18.41 35.78
N ALA A 27 -31.98 17.27 35.24
CA ALA A 27 -32.51 16.08 35.89
C ALA A 27 -32.62 14.86 34.94
N THR A 28 -32.25 13.69 35.48
CA THR A 28 -32.98 12.40 35.49
C THR A 28 -33.58 11.81 34.20
N ASN A 29 -33.11 10.61 33.84
CA ASN A 29 -33.94 9.39 33.94
C ASN A 29 -33.07 8.12 33.90
N THR A 30 -33.10 7.39 35.02
CA THR A 30 -32.65 6.02 35.24
C THR A 30 -33.67 5.03 34.70
N TRP A 31 -33.21 3.96 34.05
CA TRP A 31 -33.86 2.65 34.13
C TRP A 31 -32.79 1.56 34.27
N ILE A 32 -32.85 0.86 35.40
CA ILE A 32 -32.19 -0.39 35.72
C ILE A 32 -33.25 -1.47 35.55
N THR A 33 -32.95 -2.59 34.88
CA THR A 33 -33.53 -3.91 35.22
C THR A 33 -32.60 -5.06 34.86
N HIS A 34 -32.15 -5.74 35.92
CA HIS A 34 -31.98 -7.18 36.16
C HIS A 34 -31.37 -8.17 35.15
N HIS A 35 -30.39 -8.90 35.70
CA HIS A 35 -30.02 -10.28 35.42
C HIS A 35 -31.19 -11.24 35.15
N HIS A 36 -31.02 -12.17 34.21
CA HIS A 36 -31.23 -13.60 34.47
C HIS A 36 -30.49 -14.50 33.46
N SER A 37 -29.74 -15.45 34.02
CA SER A 37 -29.29 -16.69 33.41
C SER A 37 -30.43 -17.70 33.25
N SER A 38 -30.52 -18.44 32.14
CA SER A 38 -30.34 -19.90 32.10
C SER A 38 -30.63 -20.49 30.71
N SER A 39 -29.92 -21.60 30.45
CA SER A 39 -30.18 -22.73 29.54
C SER A 39 -31.56 -22.84 28.85
N ALA A 40 -31.55 -23.26 27.58
CA ALA A 40 -31.79 -24.67 27.20
C ALA A 40 -31.91 -24.85 25.68
N GLN A 41 -31.50 -26.03 25.26
CA GLN A 41 -31.52 -26.59 23.91
C GLN A 41 -32.92 -26.63 23.30
N THR A 42 -33.01 -26.54 21.97
CA THR A 42 -33.91 -27.40 21.19
C THR A 42 -33.41 -27.53 19.76
N ARG A 43 -33.13 -28.80 19.37
CA ARG A 43 -32.96 -29.25 17.99
C ARG A 43 -34.32 -29.28 17.30
N ALA A 44 -34.36 -28.93 16.03
CA ALA A 44 -35.38 -29.44 15.11
C ALA A 44 -34.72 -29.79 13.77
N HIS A 45 -34.66 -31.09 13.50
CA HIS A 45 -34.48 -31.65 12.16
C HIS A 45 -35.77 -31.43 11.37
N CYS A 46 -35.65 -31.09 10.08
CA CYS A 46 -36.65 -31.49 9.10
C CYS A 46 -35.98 -31.73 7.74
N THR A 47 -36.00 -32.98 7.32
CA THR A 47 -35.64 -33.50 6.00
C THR A 47 -36.90 -33.62 5.15
N SER A 48 -36.91 -33.12 3.91
CA SER A 48 -37.43 -33.88 2.75
C SER A 48 -37.16 -33.16 1.42
N THR A 49 -36.35 -33.85 0.60
CA THR A 49 -36.53 -34.22 -0.80
C THR A 49 -37.36 -33.37 -1.77
N ALA A 50 -36.71 -33.11 -2.91
CA ALA A 50 -37.19 -32.51 -4.14
C ALA A 50 -38.23 -33.34 -4.92
N ARG A 51 -39.05 -32.65 -5.75
CA ARG A 51 -39.24 -32.95 -7.19
C ARG A 51 -40.02 -31.84 -7.92
N ARG A 52 -39.58 -31.57 -9.16
CA ARG A 52 -40.18 -30.70 -10.19
C ARG A 52 -41.42 -31.37 -10.82
N ILE A 53 -42.32 -30.59 -11.41
CA ILE A 53 -42.88 -30.70 -12.79
C ILE A 53 -43.76 -29.46 -13.06
N ALA A 54 -43.85 -29.08 -14.33
CA ALA A 54 -44.32 -27.80 -14.85
C ALA A 54 -45.57 -27.94 -15.75
N ILE A 55 -46.15 -26.78 -16.11
CA ILE A 55 -46.98 -26.44 -17.31
C ILE A 55 -48.47 -26.86 -17.26
N GLN A 56 -49.42 -25.90 -17.35
CA GLN A 56 -50.07 -25.43 -18.61
C GLN A 56 -51.26 -24.45 -18.40
N ASP A 57 -51.25 -23.38 -19.21
CA ASP A 57 -52.30 -22.53 -19.84
C ASP A 57 -53.74 -22.35 -19.32
N GLY A 58 -54.26 -21.12 -19.45
CA GLY A 58 -55.70 -20.80 -19.47
C GLY A 58 -56.06 -19.30 -19.45
N PHE A 59 -56.40 -18.76 -20.62
CA PHE A 59 -56.86 -17.38 -20.87
C PHE A 59 -58.39 -17.23 -20.61
N VAL A 60 -58.88 -16.00 -20.35
CA VAL A 60 -60.14 -15.34 -20.84
C VAL A 60 -60.84 -14.40 -19.80
N ARG A 61 -60.69 -13.08 -20.06
CA ARG A 61 -61.62 -11.90 -20.12
C ARG A 61 -62.75 -11.55 -19.10
N GLN A 62 -62.87 -10.21 -18.98
CA GLN A 62 -64.03 -9.30 -18.67
C GLN A 62 -64.42 -9.15 -17.18
N SER A 63 -64.80 -7.98 -16.62
CA SER A 63 -65.10 -6.62 -17.10
C SER A 63 -65.20 -5.61 -15.92
N ARG A 64 -64.96 -4.31 -16.21
CA ARG A 64 -65.53 -3.05 -15.65
C ARG A 64 -66.09 -3.02 -14.20
N LEU A 65 -65.62 -2.10 -13.33
CA LEU A 65 -66.09 -0.70 -13.12
C LEU A 65 -65.62 -0.13 -11.75
N CYS A 66 -65.20 1.14 -11.76
CA CYS A 66 -65.16 2.14 -10.67
C CYS A 66 -65.18 1.72 -9.17
N ARG A 67 -64.17 2.16 -8.41
CA ARG A 67 -64.31 3.27 -7.44
C ARG A 67 -62.97 3.63 -6.80
N SER A 68 -62.73 4.93 -6.74
CA SER A 68 -61.66 5.61 -6.01
C SER A 68 -61.74 5.29 -4.51
N VAL A 69 -60.68 4.68 -3.98
CA VAL A 69 -60.35 4.71 -2.55
C VAL A 69 -58.85 4.91 -2.47
N THR A 70 -58.44 6.06 -1.98
CA THR A 70 -57.06 6.34 -1.56
C THR A 70 -56.74 5.51 -0.32
N PRO A 71 -55.59 4.84 -0.29
CA PRO A 71 -54.90 4.59 0.96
C PRO A 71 -53.49 5.19 0.87
N THR A 72 -53.29 6.26 1.63
CA THR A 72 -51.98 6.61 2.20
C THR A 72 -51.36 5.37 2.83
N LEU A 73 -50.36 4.79 2.16
CA LEU A 73 -49.51 3.75 2.72
C LEU A 73 -48.07 4.02 2.27
N PHE A 74 -47.30 4.53 3.23
CA PHE A 74 -45.86 4.34 3.39
C PHE A 74 -45.18 3.49 2.31
N GLN A 75 -44.76 4.13 1.22
CA GLN A 75 -43.70 3.61 0.39
C GLN A 75 -42.43 4.35 0.81
N GLN A 76 -41.86 3.94 1.95
CA GLN A 76 -40.42 4.11 2.14
C GLN A 76 -39.75 3.31 1.03
N ALA A 77 -39.48 3.97 -0.09
CA ALA A 77 -38.46 3.54 -1.01
C ALA A 77 -37.18 3.49 -0.19
N ARG A 78 -36.84 2.30 0.30
CA ARG A 78 -35.47 1.99 0.70
C ARG A 78 -34.65 2.11 -0.57
N HIS A 79 -34.22 3.32 -0.89
CA HIS A 79 -32.96 3.52 -1.58
C HIS A 79 -31.94 2.79 -0.71
N LYS A 80 -31.67 1.52 -1.04
CA LYS A 80 -30.39 0.92 -0.71
C LYS A 80 -29.38 1.78 -1.45
N SER A 81 -28.96 2.88 -0.81
CA SER A 81 -27.78 3.63 -1.20
C SER A 81 -26.71 2.58 -1.44
N LYS A 82 -26.33 2.36 -2.70
CA LYS A 82 -25.21 1.49 -3.01
C LYS A 82 -24.04 2.14 -2.30
N MET A 83 -23.47 1.42 -1.33
CA MET A 83 -22.30 1.88 -0.59
C MET A 83 -21.24 2.29 -1.61
N THR A 84 -20.91 3.58 -1.66
CA THR A 84 -19.85 4.09 -2.53
C THR A 84 -18.52 3.80 -1.86
N ASP A 85 -17.57 3.18 -2.58
CA ASP A 85 -16.24 2.91 -2.02
C ASP A 85 -15.55 4.21 -1.60
N SER A 86 -15.64 5.27 -2.40
CA SER A 86 -15.24 6.63 -2.02
C SER A 86 -15.91 7.69 -2.92
N SER A 87 -16.12 8.89 -2.39
CA SER A 87 -16.39 10.14 -3.11
C SER A 87 -15.74 11.30 -2.38
N GLN A 88 -15.33 12.32 -3.13
CA GLN A 88 -14.83 13.59 -2.57
C GLN A 88 -15.99 14.53 -2.21
N HIS A 89 -17.14 14.43 -2.91
CA HIS A 89 -18.31 15.29 -2.72
C HIS A 89 -19.62 14.50 -2.95
N PRO A 90 -20.55 14.38 -1.96
CA PRO A 90 -20.31 14.62 -0.54
C PRO A 90 -19.21 13.71 0.01
N LEU A 91 -18.55 14.14 1.09
CA LEU A 91 -17.49 13.36 1.74
C LEU A 91 -18.06 12.04 2.29
N ALA A 92 -17.87 10.95 1.56
CA ALA A 92 -18.43 9.64 1.86
C ALA A 92 -17.51 8.53 1.37
N GLY A 93 -17.44 7.41 2.08
CA GLY A 93 -16.67 6.26 1.64
C GLY A 93 -16.77 5.07 2.58
N LEU A 94 -16.34 3.91 2.07
CA LEU A 94 -16.17 2.68 2.81
C LEU A 94 -14.69 2.31 2.78
N TRP A 95 -14.02 2.36 3.92
CA TRP A 95 -12.67 1.83 4.02
C TRP A 95 -12.69 0.38 4.51
N ARG A 96 -11.90 -0.49 3.87
CA ARG A 96 -11.75 -1.89 4.24
C ARG A 96 -10.28 -2.22 4.49
N PRO A 97 -9.87 -2.52 5.74
CA PRO A 97 -8.49 -2.89 6.02
C PRO A 97 -8.13 -4.22 5.37
N THR A 98 -6.83 -4.46 5.17
CA THR A 98 -6.32 -5.81 4.92
C THR A 98 -6.39 -6.64 6.21
N HIS A 99 -5.85 -7.86 6.16
CA HIS A 99 -5.73 -8.74 7.31
C HIS A 99 -4.34 -8.64 7.98
N LEU A 100 -3.69 -7.47 7.89
CA LEU A 100 -2.44 -7.19 8.59
C LEU A 100 -2.67 -7.27 10.10
N GLU A 101 -1.93 -8.15 10.78
CA GLU A 101 -2.03 -8.38 12.22
C GLU A 101 -0.98 -7.59 13.00
N ARG A 102 0.23 -7.44 12.43
CA ARG A 102 1.38 -6.84 13.11
C ARG A 102 2.17 -5.91 12.18
N LEU A 103 2.49 -4.72 12.69
CA LEU A 103 3.45 -3.79 12.10
C LEU A 103 4.53 -3.51 13.15
N CYS A 104 5.70 -4.13 13.00
CA CYS A 104 6.86 -3.94 13.86
C CYS A 104 7.83 -2.98 13.17
N TYR A 105 8.41 -2.02 13.90
CA TYR A 105 9.32 -1.05 13.30
C TYR A 105 10.39 -0.53 14.26
N GLY A 106 11.52 -0.11 13.67
CA GLY A 106 12.68 0.43 14.38
C GLY A 106 13.85 -0.56 14.46
N PRO A 107 14.96 -0.17 15.10
CA PRO A 107 16.16 -0.99 15.16
C PRO A 107 15.97 -2.30 15.93
N ASP A 108 16.55 -3.37 15.38
CA ASP A 108 16.50 -4.73 15.92
C ASP A 108 15.09 -5.34 15.96
N SER A 109 14.13 -4.78 15.21
CA SER A 109 12.76 -5.31 15.14
C SER A 109 12.71 -6.76 14.69
N VAL A 110 13.57 -7.17 13.76
CA VAL A 110 13.62 -8.58 13.33
C VAL A 110 14.04 -9.47 14.49
N LYS A 111 15.13 -9.10 15.18
CA LYS A 111 15.63 -9.85 16.33
C LYS A 111 14.61 -9.94 17.47
N LYS A 112 13.87 -8.87 17.72
CA LYS A 112 12.89 -8.78 18.82
C LYS A 112 11.58 -9.49 18.53
N HIS A 113 11.08 -9.40 17.30
CA HIS A 113 9.67 -9.73 17.00
C HIS A 113 9.46 -10.85 15.99
N LEU A 114 10.48 -11.29 15.23
CA LEU A 114 10.30 -12.29 14.17
C LEU A 114 9.60 -13.57 14.66
N LEU A 115 10.02 -14.10 15.81
CA LEU A 115 9.43 -15.32 16.37
C LEU A 115 8.00 -15.10 16.88
N GLU A 116 7.71 -13.92 17.43
CA GLU A 116 6.37 -13.53 17.90
C GLU A 116 5.37 -13.32 16.75
N CYS A 117 5.89 -13.06 15.54
CA CYS A 117 5.10 -12.92 14.32
C CYS A 117 4.70 -14.27 13.70
N LEU A 118 5.29 -15.40 14.11
CA LEU A 118 4.87 -16.72 13.61
C LEU A 118 3.45 -17.05 14.10
N PRO A 119 2.63 -17.73 13.29
CA PRO A 119 1.25 -18.00 13.66
C PRO A 119 1.15 -19.05 14.78
N LYS A 120 2.15 -19.93 14.93
CA LYS A 120 2.21 -20.99 15.95
C LYS A 120 3.65 -21.29 16.35
N ASP A 121 3.83 -21.82 17.55
CA ASP A 121 5.14 -22.31 18.00
C ASP A 121 5.69 -23.45 17.14
N SER A 122 4.81 -24.25 16.53
CA SER A 122 5.19 -25.36 15.64
C SER A 122 5.43 -24.94 14.19
N SER A 123 5.31 -23.64 13.86
CA SER A 123 5.39 -23.18 12.47
C SER A 123 6.73 -23.46 11.83
N LYS A 124 6.68 -23.68 10.52
CA LYS A 124 7.83 -23.95 9.66
C LYS A 124 7.86 -22.91 8.56
N ALA A 125 8.95 -22.15 8.55
CA ALA A 125 9.12 -20.96 7.74
C ALA A 125 10.09 -21.21 6.58
N PHE A 126 9.66 -20.87 5.37
CA PHE A 126 10.49 -20.88 4.17
C PHE A 126 10.86 -19.46 3.77
N LEU A 127 12.15 -19.17 3.61
CA LEU A 127 12.66 -17.84 3.31
C LEU A 127 12.72 -17.59 1.79
N ILE A 128 12.26 -16.43 1.35
CA ILE A 128 12.37 -15.94 -0.04
C ILE A 128 13.17 -14.63 -0.05
N THR A 129 14.24 -14.59 -0.83
CA THR A 129 15.08 -13.40 -0.94
C THR A 129 15.82 -13.33 -2.28
N GLY A 130 16.46 -12.18 -2.55
CA GLY A 130 17.33 -12.00 -3.70
C GLY A 130 18.78 -12.39 -3.41
N ASN A 131 19.54 -12.67 -4.47
CA ASN A 131 20.89 -13.22 -4.35
C ASN A 131 21.87 -12.28 -3.64
N SER A 132 21.79 -10.97 -3.91
CA SER A 132 22.71 -10.00 -3.30
C SER A 132 22.55 -9.91 -1.79
N LEU A 133 21.32 -9.96 -1.26
CA LEU A 133 21.11 -9.96 0.20
C LEU A 133 21.67 -11.23 0.83
N ALA A 134 21.44 -12.40 0.22
CA ALA A 134 21.92 -13.67 0.75
C ALA A 134 23.45 -13.85 0.70
N THR A 135 24.12 -13.25 -0.30
CA THR A 135 25.56 -13.49 -0.55
C THR A 135 26.47 -12.35 -0.12
N LYS A 136 25.96 -11.11 -0.06
CA LYS A 136 26.76 -9.91 0.25
C LYS A 136 26.51 -9.34 1.64
N THR A 137 25.52 -9.85 2.37
CA THR A 137 25.13 -9.35 3.69
C THR A 137 24.95 -10.51 4.67
N PRO A 138 25.04 -10.29 5.99
CA PRO A 138 24.76 -11.31 6.98
C PRO A 138 23.26 -11.52 7.24
N LEU A 139 22.38 -10.69 6.67
CA LEU A 139 20.97 -10.58 7.09
C LEU A 139 20.20 -11.90 6.97
N ILE A 140 20.40 -12.64 5.88
CA ILE A 140 19.67 -13.89 5.66
C ILE A 140 20.11 -14.95 6.67
N LYS A 141 21.41 -15.09 6.92
CA LYS A 141 21.93 -15.99 7.95
C LYS A 141 21.39 -15.64 9.34
N GLN A 142 21.32 -14.35 9.67
CA GLN A 142 20.72 -13.91 10.94
C GLN A 142 19.26 -14.35 11.07
N VAL A 143 18.46 -14.26 9.99
CA VAL A 143 17.06 -14.72 9.99
C VAL A 143 17.00 -16.25 10.14
N GLU A 144 17.85 -16.99 9.42
CA GLU A 144 17.95 -18.46 9.53
C GLU A 144 18.31 -18.89 10.96
N GLU A 145 19.31 -18.25 11.57
CA GLU A 145 19.75 -18.51 12.95
C GLU A 145 18.65 -18.19 13.98
N LEU A 146 17.93 -17.07 13.81
CA LEU A 146 16.81 -16.71 14.69
C LEU A 146 15.67 -17.73 14.60
N LEU A 147 15.37 -18.22 13.40
CA LEU A 147 14.35 -19.25 13.20
C LEU A 147 14.77 -20.60 13.77
N GLY A 148 16.07 -20.93 13.74
CA GLY A 148 16.61 -22.18 14.26
C GLY A 148 15.87 -23.40 13.70
N ASN A 149 15.29 -24.22 14.57
CA ASN A 149 14.54 -25.41 14.16
C ASN A 149 13.23 -25.10 13.40
N LYS A 150 12.79 -23.84 13.31
CA LYS A 150 11.61 -23.41 12.54
C LYS A 150 11.95 -23.09 11.09
N HIS A 151 13.23 -22.97 10.74
CA HIS A 151 13.67 -22.77 9.36
C HIS A 151 13.49 -24.06 8.54
N ALA A 152 12.70 -24.00 7.47
CA ALA A 152 12.44 -25.13 6.58
C ALA A 152 13.26 -25.07 5.28
N GLY A 153 13.79 -23.91 4.94
CA GLY A 153 14.61 -23.72 3.74
C GLY A 153 14.65 -22.26 3.29
N THR A 154 15.56 -21.98 2.36
CA THR A 154 15.77 -20.65 1.79
C THR A 154 15.87 -20.73 0.28
N PHE A 155 15.14 -19.87 -0.42
CA PHE A 155 15.32 -19.59 -1.83
C PHE A 155 15.84 -18.17 -2.03
N SER A 156 17.08 -18.05 -2.52
CA SER A 156 17.82 -16.79 -2.61
C SER A 156 18.14 -16.37 -4.05
N LYS A 157 17.40 -16.86 -5.04
CA LYS A 157 17.66 -16.58 -6.46
C LYS A 157 16.70 -15.57 -7.10
N ILE A 158 15.80 -14.95 -6.33
CA ILE A 158 14.82 -14.00 -6.89
C ILE A 158 15.53 -12.78 -7.48
N GLY A 159 15.39 -12.61 -8.80
CA GLY A 159 15.91 -11.49 -9.57
C GLY A 159 14.96 -10.30 -9.61
N GLN A 160 15.45 -9.20 -10.20
CA GLN A 160 14.65 -7.99 -10.44
C GLN A 160 13.42 -8.34 -11.29
N HIS A 161 12.28 -7.75 -10.94
CA HIS A 161 10.96 -7.99 -11.55
C HIS A 161 10.34 -9.37 -11.32
N ALA A 162 10.95 -10.23 -10.50
CA ALA A 162 10.46 -11.58 -10.15
C ALA A 162 10.14 -12.44 -11.40
N PRO A 163 11.14 -12.97 -12.11
CA PRO A 163 10.94 -13.87 -13.24
C PRO A 163 10.15 -15.13 -12.84
N VAL A 164 9.18 -15.53 -13.67
CA VAL A 164 8.28 -16.66 -13.39
C VAL A 164 9.01 -17.99 -13.18
N GLU A 165 10.12 -18.21 -13.87
CA GLU A 165 10.90 -19.46 -13.74
C GLU A 165 11.47 -19.65 -12.33
N GLN A 166 11.90 -18.57 -11.69
CA GLN A 166 12.41 -18.58 -10.33
C GLN A 166 11.26 -18.77 -9.32
N LEU A 167 10.07 -18.26 -9.63
CA LEU A 167 8.86 -18.52 -8.85
C LEU A 167 8.44 -19.99 -8.93
N ASP A 168 8.51 -20.59 -10.13
CA ASP A 168 8.19 -22.00 -10.35
C ASP A 168 9.14 -22.88 -9.51
N GLU A 169 10.46 -22.64 -9.57
CA GLU A 169 11.46 -23.37 -8.78
C GLU A 169 11.18 -23.27 -7.27
N ALA A 170 10.95 -22.06 -6.75
CA ALA A 170 10.66 -21.84 -5.34
C ALA A 170 9.33 -22.49 -4.91
N THR A 171 8.31 -22.45 -5.77
CA THR A 171 6.99 -23.06 -5.49
C THR A 171 7.13 -24.57 -5.32
N GLU A 172 7.92 -25.23 -6.17
CA GLU A 172 8.12 -26.68 -6.09
C GLU A 172 8.94 -27.10 -4.86
N LEU A 173 9.87 -26.26 -4.39
CA LEU A 173 10.57 -26.50 -3.12
C LEU A 173 9.61 -26.42 -1.92
N VAL A 174 8.76 -25.39 -1.88
CA VAL A 174 7.78 -25.21 -0.79
C VAL A 174 6.76 -26.34 -0.78
N LYS A 175 6.29 -26.80 -1.94
CA LYS A 175 5.32 -27.90 -2.03
C LYS A 175 5.86 -29.27 -1.57
N LYS A 176 7.18 -29.50 -1.66
CA LYS A 176 7.80 -30.77 -1.26
C LYS A 176 7.75 -31.03 0.23
N ASP A 177 7.66 -29.97 1.04
CA ASP A 177 7.56 -30.06 2.50
C ASP A 177 6.19 -29.54 2.96
N GLY A 178 5.26 -30.48 3.16
CA GLY A 178 3.90 -30.17 3.64
C GLY A 178 3.84 -29.64 5.07
N SER A 179 4.97 -29.57 5.80
CA SER A 179 5.03 -28.93 7.11
C SER A 179 5.14 -27.41 7.03
N ILE A 180 5.58 -26.85 5.90
CA ILE A 180 5.71 -25.40 5.69
C ILE A 180 4.32 -24.75 5.75
N ASP A 181 4.12 -23.90 6.76
CA ASP A 181 2.90 -23.11 6.95
C ASP A 181 3.14 -21.60 6.83
N THR A 182 4.42 -21.20 6.78
CA THR A 182 4.84 -19.81 6.79
C THR A 182 5.85 -19.54 5.67
N ILE A 183 5.68 -18.42 4.97
CA ILE A 183 6.64 -17.88 4.01
C ILE A 183 7.14 -16.53 4.51
N ILE A 184 8.45 -16.31 4.46
CA ILE A 184 9.06 -15.05 4.91
C ILE A 184 9.83 -14.42 3.77
N SER A 185 9.41 -13.24 3.32
CA SER A 185 10.15 -12.48 2.31
C SER A 185 11.10 -11.47 2.95
N VAL A 186 12.36 -11.45 2.50
CA VAL A 186 13.36 -10.47 2.93
C VAL A 186 13.92 -9.75 1.70
N GLY A 187 13.71 -8.44 1.62
CA GLY A 187 14.24 -7.62 0.54
C GLY A 187 13.27 -6.55 0.04
N GLY A 188 13.38 -6.18 -1.24
CA GLY A 188 12.47 -5.24 -1.88
C GLY A 188 11.23 -5.89 -2.48
N GLY A 189 10.53 -5.15 -3.36
CA GLY A 189 9.26 -5.62 -3.94
C GLY A 189 9.33 -6.97 -4.67
N SER A 190 10.45 -7.31 -5.31
CA SER A 190 10.57 -8.58 -6.06
C SER A 190 10.41 -9.82 -5.15
N PRO A 191 11.24 -10.06 -4.12
CA PRO A 191 11.03 -11.21 -3.22
C PRO A 191 9.71 -11.17 -2.46
N ILE A 192 9.15 -9.98 -2.18
CA ILE A 192 7.85 -9.82 -1.52
C ILE A 192 6.73 -10.33 -2.44
N ASP A 193 6.68 -9.85 -3.68
CA ASP A 193 5.70 -10.29 -4.67
C ASP A 193 5.90 -11.77 -5.03
N SER A 194 7.14 -12.25 -5.04
CA SER A 194 7.43 -13.68 -5.21
C SER A 194 6.81 -14.54 -4.12
N ALA A 195 6.96 -14.16 -2.84
CA ALA A 195 6.36 -14.89 -1.73
C ALA A 195 4.83 -14.96 -1.84
N LYS A 196 4.18 -13.86 -2.23
CA LYS A 196 2.74 -13.83 -2.47
C LYS A 196 2.33 -14.76 -3.63
N ALA A 197 3.04 -14.70 -4.76
CA ALA A 197 2.76 -15.54 -5.91
C ALA A 197 2.96 -17.04 -5.58
N ILE A 198 3.99 -17.38 -4.81
CA ILE A 198 4.22 -18.74 -4.33
C ILE A 198 3.06 -19.18 -3.42
N SER A 199 2.65 -18.36 -2.45
CA SER A 199 1.50 -18.67 -1.60
C SER A 199 0.20 -18.82 -2.39
N TYR A 200 -0.01 -18.04 -3.45
CA TYR A 200 -1.16 -18.17 -4.34
C TYR A 200 -1.16 -19.54 -5.03
N ARG A 201 -0.03 -19.97 -5.60
CA ARG A 201 0.09 -21.26 -6.29
C ARG A 201 0.02 -22.46 -5.35
N VAL A 202 0.55 -22.32 -4.13
CA VAL A 202 0.35 -23.33 -3.08
C VAL A 202 -1.14 -23.43 -2.73
N ASN A 203 -1.86 -22.30 -2.68
CA ASN A 203 -3.31 -22.31 -2.46
C ASN A 203 -4.08 -23.00 -3.59
N GLU A 204 -3.74 -22.75 -4.85
CA GLU A 204 -4.39 -23.44 -5.98
C GLU A 204 -4.21 -24.96 -5.92
N HIS A 205 -3.11 -25.44 -5.35
CA HIS A 205 -2.84 -26.87 -5.23
C HIS A 205 -3.42 -27.50 -3.96
N THR A 206 -3.38 -26.80 -2.83
CA THR A 206 -3.67 -27.37 -1.50
C THR A 206 -4.96 -26.84 -0.85
N GLY A 207 -5.55 -25.79 -1.42
CA GLY A 207 -6.66 -25.05 -0.82
C GLY A 207 -6.27 -24.12 0.34
N LYS A 208 -4.97 -23.95 0.64
CA LYS A 208 -4.48 -23.15 1.78
C LYS A 208 -3.45 -22.11 1.35
N PHE A 209 -3.60 -20.89 1.85
CA PHE A 209 -2.56 -19.86 1.76
C PHE A 209 -1.54 -20.06 2.89
N LEU A 210 -0.28 -19.71 2.64
CA LEU A 210 0.77 -19.66 3.65
C LEU A 210 0.63 -18.36 4.45
N TYR A 211 0.99 -18.40 5.74
CA TYR A 211 1.15 -17.18 6.52
C TYR A 211 2.40 -16.44 6.02
N HIS A 212 2.28 -15.17 5.69
CA HIS A 212 3.31 -14.34 5.08
C HIS A 212 3.79 -13.27 6.06
N ILE A 213 5.07 -13.38 6.44
CA ILE A 213 5.81 -12.34 7.16
C ILE A 213 6.74 -11.67 6.16
N THR A 214 6.83 -10.35 6.18
CA THR A 214 7.76 -9.62 5.30
C THR A 214 8.68 -8.71 6.07
N ILE A 215 9.94 -8.67 5.63
CA ILE A 215 11.01 -7.83 6.15
C ILE A 215 11.52 -6.95 5.00
N PRO A 216 10.86 -5.80 4.74
CA PRO A 216 11.23 -4.94 3.62
C PRO A 216 12.56 -4.23 3.86
N THR A 217 13.46 -4.28 2.88
CA THR A 217 14.74 -3.55 2.90
C THR A 217 14.73 -2.32 1.97
N THR A 218 13.67 -2.16 1.18
CA THR A 218 13.46 -1.02 0.27
C THR A 218 12.11 -0.37 0.53
N LEU A 219 11.90 0.84 0.01
CA LEU A 219 10.70 1.65 0.30
C LEU A 219 9.59 1.49 -0.75
N SER A 220 9.50 0.34 -1.42
CA SER A 220 8.56 0.12 -2.52
C SER A 220 7.12 -0.20 -2.11
N ALA A 221 6.82 -0.33 -0.81
CA ALA A 221 5.49 -0.63 -0.28
C ALA A 221 4.78 -1.86 -0.89
N ALA A 222 5.54 -2.83 -1.40
CA ALA A 222 4.95 -4.04 -2.01
C ALA A 222 4.18 -4.84 -0.95
N GLU A 223 4.70 -4.87 0.27
CA GLU A 223 4.07 -5.41 1.47
C GLU A 223 2.69 -4.83 1.81
N CYS A 224 2.30 -3.70 1.22
CA CYS A 224 1.02 -3.06 1.49
C CYS A 224 -0.13 -3.54 0.60
N THR A 225 0.13 -4.40 -0.39
CA THR A 225 -0.84 -4.73 -1.44
C THR A 225 -1.30 -6.18 -1.44
N ILE A 226 -2.50 -6.41 -1.97
CA ILE A 226 -3.08 -7.74 -2.22
C ILE A 226 -2.70 -8.32 -3.60
N ILE A 227 -1.74 -7.69 -4.29
CA ILE A 227 -1.30 -8.05 -5.63
C ILE A 227 0.12 -8.60 -5.56
N ALA A 228 0.42 -9.58 -6.40
CA ALA A 228 1.75 -10.07 -6.67
C ALA A 228 2.06 -9.87 -8.15
N GLY A 229 3.03 -9.02 -8.48
CA GLY A 229 3.46 -8.80 -9.86
C GLY A 229 4.72 -9.61 -10.21
N TYR A 230 4.73 -10.29 -11.35
CA TYR A 230 5.89 -11.06 -11.82
C TYR A 230 6.01 -11.00 -13.34
N THR A 231 7.20 -11.26 -13.86
CA THR A 231 7.46 -11.25 -15.31
C THR A 231 7.27 -12.66 -15.85
N ASP A 232 6.40 -12.83 -16.84
CA ASP A 232 6.16 -14.12 -17.48
C ASP A 232 7.27 -14.50 -18.49
N LYS A 233 7.15 -15.67 -19.11
CA LYS A 233 8.14 -16.18 -20.08
C LYS A 233 8.26 -15.31 -21.35
N SER A 234 7.27 -14.49 -21.66
CA SER A 234 7.28 -13.56 -22.79
C SER A 234 7.94 -12.22 -22.46
N GLY A 235 8.33 -12.01 -21.19
CA GLY A 235 8.87 -10.74 -20.71
C GLY A 235 7.80 -9.73 -20.30
N LEU A 236 6.51 -10.10 -20.36
CA LEU A 236 5.40 -9.25 -19.98
C LEU A 236 5.18 -9.29 -18.47
N LYS A 237 4.84 -8.13 -17.90
CA LYS A 237 4.45 -8.04 -16.49
C LYS A 237 3.02 -8.52 -16.32
N VAL A 238 2.85 -9.59 -15.57
CA VAL A 238 1.55 -10.14 -15.18
C VAL A 238 1.42 -10.11 -13.66
N GLY A 239 0.24 -10.44 -13.14
CA GLY A 239 0.07 -10.54 -11.70
C GLY A 239 -1.18 -11.30 -11.29
N VAL A 240 -1.19 -11.69 -10.02
CA VAL A 240 -2.34 -12.29 -9.35
C VAL A 240 -2.79 -11.39 -8.21
N ALA A 241 -4.08 -11.38 -7.92
CA ALA A 241 -4.65 -10.58 -6.85
C ALA A 241 -5.62 -11.42 -6.01
N ASN A 242 -5.45 -11.40 -4.70
CA ASN A 242 -6.40 -12.01 -3.76
C ASN A 242 -6.23 -11.35 -2.38
N ALA A 243 -7.34 -11.09 -1.69
CA ALA A 243 -7.34 -10.43 -0.38
C ALA A 243 -6.44 -11.14 0.67
N LYS A 244 -6.20 -12.45 0.51
CA LYS A 244 -5.32 -13.26 1.37
C LYS A 244 -3.83 -13.16 1.03
N LEU A 245 -3.43 -12.38 0.02
CA LEU A 245 -2.03 -12.16 -0.36
C LEU A 245 -1.37 -10.98 0.34
N ALA A 246 -2.13 -10.11 1.02
CA ALA A 246 -1.49 -9.14 1.90
C ALA A 246 -0.71 -9.89 3.00
N PRO A 247 0.51 -9.47 3.34
CA PRO A 247 1.25 -10.01 4.49
C PRO A 247 0.46 -9.83 5.79
N GLN A 248 0.57 -10.83 6.67
CA GLN A 248 -0.01 -10.78 8.01
C GLN A 248 0.89 -10.04 9.00
N ALA A 249 2.20 -10.03 8.76
CA ALA A 249 3.14 -9.24 9.55
C ALA A 249 4.16 -8.52 8.66
N VAL A 250 4.39 -7.24 8.97
CA VAL A 250 5.43 -6.41 8.36
C VAL A 250 6.43 -6.01 9.44
N ILE A 251 7.71 -6.24 9.19
CA ILE A 251 8.80 -5.88 10.09
C ILE A 251 9.74 -4.91 9.37
N TYR A 252 9.66 -3.63 9.72
CA TYR A 252 10.59 -2.59 9.25
C TYR A 252 11.75 -2.45 10.22
N ASP A 253 12.87 -3.08 9.90
CA ASP A 253 14.10 -2.95 10.69
C ASP A 253 15.08 -2.02 9.98
N SER A 254 15.45 -0.93 10.64
CA SER A 254 16.41 0.04 10.10
C SER A 254 17.73 -0.62 9.76
N LYS A 255 18.17 -1.61 10.55
CA LYS A 255 19.44 -2.33 10.34
C LYS A 255 19.43 -3.21 9.10
N PHE A 256 18.25 -3.70 8.70
CA PHE A 256 18.09 -4.44 7.45
C PHE A 256 18.09 -3.48 6.25
N ALA A 257 17.52 -2.28 6.41
CA ALA A 257 17.55 -1.25 5.37
C ALA A 257 18.92 -0.57 5.21
N LEU A 258 19.79 -0.59 6.21
CA LEU A 258 21.18 -0.09 6.10
C LEU A 258 21.99 -0.80 5.02
N GLU A 259 21.70 -2.08 4.75
CA GLU A 259 22.38 -2.87 3.72
C GLU A 259 21.88 -2.56 2.30
N THR A 260 20.84 -1.74 2.16
CA THR A 260 20.33 -1.30 0.86
C THR A 260 21.20 -0.15 0.32
N PRO A 261 21.71 -0.24 -0.92
CA PRO A 261 22.49 0.85 -1.52
C PRO A 261 21.73 2.19 -1.50
N PRO A 262 22.39 3.32 -1.18
CA PRO A 262 21.70 4.61 -1.04
C PRO A 262 20.87 5.03 -2.26
N TRP A 263 21.38 4.81 -3.47
CA TRP A 263 20.63 5.12 -4.70
C TRP A 263 19.33 4.31 -4.80
N LEU A 264 19.33 3.07 -4.33
CA LEU A 264 18.17 2.17 -4.37
C LEU A 264 17.16 2.55 -3.28
N LEU A 265 17.62 2.86 -2.07
CA LEU A 265 16.73 3.32 -1.00
C LEU A 265 16.04 4.63 -1.39
N MET A 266 16.81 5.62 -1.87
CA MET A 266 16.25 6.92 -2.27
C MET A 266 15.29 6.79 -3.46
N SER A 267 15.67 6.05 -4.52
CA SER A 267 14.78 5.88 -5.69
C SER A 267 13.51 5.09 -5.35
N THR A 268 13.57 4.10 -4.46
CA THR A 268 12.35 3.44 -3.96
C THR A 268 11.56 4.34 -3.00
N GLY A 269 12.19 5.29 -2.33
CA GLY A 269 11.50 6.36 -1.61
C GLY A 269 10.69 7.27 -2.54
N LEU A 270 11.20 7.56 -3.74
CA LEU A 270 10.41 8.26 -4.77
C LEU A 270 9.25 7.41 -5.30
N ARG A 271 9.37 6.08 -5.27
CA ARG A 271 8.24 5.20 -5.51
C ARG A 271 7.19 5.30 -4.41
N ALA A 272 7.58 5.43 -3.14
CA ALA A 272 6.62 5.74 -2.07
C ALA A 272 5.95 7.12 -2.27
N MET A 273 6.70 8.12 -2.76
CA MET A 273 6.13 9.44 -3.10
C MET A 273 5.09 9.32 -4.22
N ASP A 274 5.38 8.49 -5.22
CA ASP A 274 4.47 8.14 -6.31
C ASP A 274 3.14 7.61 -5.75
N HIS A 275 3.18 6.61 -4.85
CA HIS A 275 1.95 6.12 -4.19
C HIS A 275 1.19 7.25 -3.48
N ALA A 276 1.86 8.02 -2.63
CA ALA A 276 1.22 9.08 -1.87
C ALA A 276 0.51 10.11 -2.77
N MET A 277 1.13 10.51 -3.87
CA MET A 277 0.55 11.45 -4.84
C MET A 277 -0.63 10.83 -5.58
N GLU A 278 -0.48 9.61 -6.09
CA GLU A 278 -1.55 8.99 -6.89
C GLU A 278 -2.78 8.68 -6.05
N LEU A 279 -2.63 8.36 -4.77
CA LEU A 279 -3.76 8.13 -3.87
C LEU A 279 -4.62 9.36 -3.62
N MET A 280 -4.11 10.57 -3.86
CA MET A 280 -4.92 11.79 -3.75
C MET A 280 -6.04 11.83 -4.81
N TYR A 281 -5.73 11.40 -6.04
CA TYR A 281 -6.69 11.34 -7.15
C TYR A 281 -7.17 9.92 -7.50
N TYR A 282 -6.80 8.92 -6.71
CA TYR A 282 -7.25 7.55 -6.96
C TYR A 282 -8.75 7.38 -6.63
N PRO A 283 -9.57 6.80 -7.53
CA PRO A 283 -11.03 6.82 -7.39
C PRO A 283 -11.59 6.15 -6.12
N SER A 284 -10.93 5.10 -5.63
CA SER A 284 -11.38 4.37 -4.42
C SER A 284 -10.58 4.71 -3.17
N SER A 285 -9.70 5.71 -3.21
CA SER A 285 -9.06 6.23 -2.00
C SER A 285 -10.07 6.95 -1.12
N THR A 286 -10.25 6.45 0.10
CA THR A 286 -11.10 7.10 1.11
C THR A 286 -10.38 8.30 1.72
N GLU A 287 -11.14 9.30 2.17
CA GLU A 287 -10.56 10.44 2.89
C GLU A 287 -9.83 9.97 4.15
N MET A 288 -10.51 9.13 4.96
CA MET A 288 -9.91 8.42 6.08
C MET A 288 -9.90 6.91 5.87
N PRO A 289 -8.79 6.22 6.20
CA PRO A 289 -7.47 6.78 6.53
C PRO A 289 -6.61 7.14 5.30
N CYS A 290 -6.98 6.70 4.10
CA CYS A 290 -6.08 6.65 2.93
C CYS A 290 -5.46 8.02 2.56
N ARG A 291 -6.26 9.04 2.22
CA ARG A 291 -5.72 10.34 1.78
C ARG A 291 -4.96 11.08 2.87
N LEU A 292 -5.44 11.06 4.13
CA LEU A 292 -4.71 11.72 5.22
C LEU A 292 -3.36 11.06 5.51
N MET A 293 -3.26 9.74 5.40
CA MET A 293 -1.98 9.04 5.55
C MET A 293 -1.05 9.31 4.36
N ALA A 294 -1.58 9.43 3.14
CA ALA A 294 -0.81 9.82 1.97
C ALA A 294 -0.21 11.24 2.10
N LEU A 295 -0.98 12.21 2.61
CA LEU A 295 -0.48 13.56 2.89
C LEU A 295 0.71 13.54 3.88
N ASN A 296 0.56 12.83 5.00
CA ASN A 296 1.63 12.70 6.00
C ASN A 296 2.86 11.97 5.42
N ALA A 297 2.64 10.90 4.65
CA ALA A 297 3.70 10.15 3.99
C ALA A 297 4.52 11.06 3.06
N ALA A 298 3.87 11.87 2.23
CA ALA A 298 4.55 12.81 1.34
C ALA A 298 5.41 13.81 2.13
N GLY A 299 4.87 14.38 3.21
CA GLY A 299 5.63 15.32 4.06
C GLY A 299 6.88 14.69 4.68
N ASP A 300 6.76 13.47 5.19
CA ASP A 300 7.92 12.74 5.72
C ASP A 300 8.93 12.38 4.62
N LEU A 301 8.48 12.01 3.42
CA LEU A 301 9.37 11.70 2.29
C LEU A 301 10.14 12.94 1.80
N PHE A 302 9.47 14.08 1.60
CA PHE A 302 10.12 15.35 1.24
C PHE A 302 11.18 15.76 2.27
N LYS A 303 10.90 15.54 3.55
CA LYS A 303 11.80 15.91 4.65
C LYS A 303 12.94 14.91 4.86
N CYS A 304 12.67 13.62 4.78
CA CYS A 304 13.59 12.58 5.23
C CYS A 304 14.50 12.05 4.12
N LEU A 305 14.11 12.13 2.84
CA LEU A 305 14.98 11.71 1.74
C LEU A 305 16.26 12.57 1.64
N PRO A 306 16.21 13.92 1.72
CA PRO A 306 17.43 14.72 1.78
C PRO A 306 18.30 14.41 3.00
N LYS A 307 17.69 14.23 4.17
CA LYS A 307 18.41 13.86 5.40
C LYS A 307 19.09 12.49 5.31
N TYR A 308 18.44 11.52 4.69
CA TYR A 308 19.04 10.21 4.43
C TYR A 308 20.24 10.34 3.49
N LYS A 309 20.16 11.18 2.45
CA LYS A 309 21.30 11.44 1.58
C LYS A 309 22.50 12.01 2.33
N GLU A 310 22.26 12.91 3.29
CA GLU A 310 23.31 13.50 4.13
C GLU A 310 23.93 12.47 5.10
N ASN A 311 23.09 11.62 5.71
CA ASN A 311 23.54 10.57 6.61
C ASN A 311 22.77 9.25 6.38
N PRO A 312 23.27 8.37 5.48
CA PRO A 312 22.57 7.13 5.14
C PRO A 312 22.65 6.06 6.24
N LYS A 313 23.25 6.38 7.39
CA LYS A 313 23.35 5.50 8.57
C LYS A 313 22.41 5.91 9.71
N ASP A 314 21.65 6.99 9.54
CA ASP A 314 20.70 7.45 10.55
C ASP A 314 19.47 6.53 10.61
N GLU A 315 19.45 5.67 11.62
CA GLU A 315 18.40 4.66 11.80
C GLU A 315 17.01 5.26 12.07
N ASP A 316 16.94 6.45 12.69
CA ASP A 316 15.67 7.14 12.93
C ASP A 316 15.11 7.69 11.62
N VAL A 317 15.97 8.27 10.78
CA VAL A 317 15.57 8.73 9.43
C VAL A 317 15.14 7.55 8.56
N ILE A 318 15.86 6.43 8.59
CA ILE A 318 15.50 5.21 7.85
C ILE A 318 14.16 4.66 8.35
N THR A 319 13.96 4.57 9.67
CA THR A 319 12.70 4.11 10.26
C THR A 319 11.54 5.02 9.85
N ARG A 320 11.74 6.35 9.86
CA ARG A 320 10.73 7.30 9.37
C ARG A 320 10.41 7.09 7.89
N LEU A 321 11.41 6.86 7.06
CA LEU A 321 11.20 6.56 5.63
C LEU A 321 10.44 5.24 5.42
N GLN A 322 10.73 4.19 6.20
CA GLN A 322 9.98 2.93 6.17
C GLN A 322 8.51 3.15 6.56
N LEU A 323 8.25 3.90 7.63
CA LEU A 323 6.89 4.25 8.05
C LEU A 323 6.16 5.14 7.03
N ALA A 324 6.86 6.08 6.40
CA ALA A 324 6.30 6.90 5.33
C ALA A 324 5.96 6.03 4.10
N SER A 325 6.80 5.06 3.76
CA SER A 325 6.51 4.06 2.71
C SER A 325 5.23 3.27 3.03
N PHE A 326 5.09 2.79 4.27
CA PHE A 326 3.84 2.15 4.71
C PHE A 326 2.64 3.09 4.62
N ALA A 327 2.75 4.31 5.14
CA ALA A 327 1.67 5.30 5.12
C ALA A 327 1.26 5.69 3.69
N SER A 328 2.19 5.62 2.72
CA SER A 328 1.93 5.94 1.31
C SER A 328 0.99 4.98 0.59
N LEU A 329 0.79 3.75 1.10
CA LEU A 329 -0.01 2.73 0.41
C LEU A 329 -0.76 1.75 1.32
N GLY A 330 -0.27 1.48 2.53
CA GLY A 330 -0.82 0.51 3.49
C GLY A 330 -2.27 0.76 3.90
N PHE A 331 -2.72 2.01 3.79
CA PHE A 331 -4.08 2.42 4.11
C PHE A 331 -5.05 2.37 2.92
N LEU A 332 -4.60 1.98 1.72
CA LEU A 332 -5.51 1.68 0.61
C LEU A 332 -6.32 0.41 0.89
N GLY A 333 -5.77 -0.55 1.62
CA GLY A 333 -6.50 -1.73 2.06
C GLY A 333 -7.09 -2.57 0.91
N LEU A 334 -8.29 -3.11 1.13
CA LEU A 334 -9.05 -3.85 0.13
C LEU A 334 -9.84 -2.93 -0.84
N ASN A 335 -9.61 -1.62 -0.77
CA ASN A 335 -10.16 -0.65 -1.72
C ASN A 335 -9.34 -0.54 -3.02
N LEU A 336 -8.17 -1.19 -3.10
CA LEU A 336 -7.39 -1.29 -4.32
C LEU A 336 -8.23 -1.95 -5.44
N LYS A 337 -8.50 -1.21 -6.52
CA LYS A 337 -9.31 -1.63 -7.66
C LYS A 337 -8.57 -1.35 -8.97
N GLY A 338 -7.97 -2.38 -9.55
CA GLY A 338 -7.15 -2.23 -10.76
C GLY A 338 -5.78 -1.59 -10.46
N GLY A 339 -5.15 -1.04 -11.51
CA GLY A 339 -3.87 -0.35 -11.39
C GLY A 339 -4.00 1.00 -10.68
N LEU A 340 -2.86 1.57 -10.28
CA LEU A 340 -2.77 2.96 -9.80
C LEU A 340 -2.81 3.92 -11.01
N GLY A 341 -2.36 5.16 -10.84
CA GLY A 341 -2.47 6.21 -11.84
C GLY A 341 -1.40 6.16 -12.95
N LEU A 342 -1.36 7.24 -13.73
CA LEU A 342 -0.58 7.35 -14.95
C LEU A 342 0.93 7.21 -14.73
N SER A 343 1.45 7.66 -13.59
CA SER A 343 2.88 7.55 -13.27
C SER A 343 3.27 6.07 -13.09
N HIS A 344 2.42 5.29 -12.41
CA HIS A 344 2.61 3.84 -12.30
C HIS A 344 2.54 3.14 -13.64
N VAL A 345 1.57 3.52 -14.48
CA VAL A 345 1.37 2.92 -15.80
C VAL A 345 2.54 3.21 -16.74
N LEU A 346 3.06 4.44 -16.75
CA LEU A 346 4.33 4.77 -17.41
C LEU A 346 5.50 3.97 -16.83
N GLY A 347 5.54 3.78 -15.51
CA GLY A 347 6.55 2.94 -14.87
C GLY A 347 6.52 1.47 -15.32
N TYR A 348 5.37 0.92 -15.68
CA TYR A 348 5.28 -0.41 -16.29
C TYR A 348 5.72 -0.41 -17.75
N ALA A 349 5.36 0.62 -18.52
CA ALA A 349 5.78 0.78 -19.91
C ALA A 349 7.30 0.96 -20.03
N LEU A 350 7.93 1.60 -19.05
CA LEU A 350 9.37 1.87 -19.01
C LEU A 350 10.19 0.77 -18.31
N GLY A 351 9.61 0.13 -17.29
CA GLY A 351 10.37 -0.70 -16.36
C GLY A 351 10.83 -2.04 -16.94
N SER A 352 9.91 -2.99 -17.11
CA SER A 352 10.24 -4.34 -17.59
C SER A 352 10.80 -4.34 -19.02
N PRO A 353 10.23 -3.62 -20.00
CA PRO A 353 10.70 -3.68 -21.39
C PRO A 353 12.12 -3.14 -21.61
N TYR A 354 12.57 -2.20 -20.78
CA TYR A 354 13.87 -1.53 -20.92
C TYR A 354 14.78 -1.72 -19.70
N HIS A 355 14.43 -2.65 -18.81
CA HIS A 355 15.17 -2.97 -17.58
C HIS A 355 15.44 -1.77 -16.65
N ILE A 356 14.54 -0.78 -16.64
CA ILE A 356 14.65 0.40 -15.78
C ILE A 356 14.02 0.06 -14.41
N PRO A 357 14.73 0.24 -13.27
CA PRO A 357 14.15 0.01 -11.95
C PRO A 357 12.94 0.91 -11.69
N HIS A 358 11.87 0.38 -11.09
CA HIS A 358 10.62 1.12 -10.87
C HIS A 358 10.79 2.43 -10.06
N GLY A 359 11.70 2.44 -9.09
CA GLY A 359 12.03 3.68 -8.37
C GLY A 359 12.57 4.78 -9.30
N ILE A 360 13.40 4.39 -10.27
CA ILE A 360 13.94 5.31 -11.28
C ILE A 360 12.85 5.75 -12.25
N THR A 361 11.94 4.87 -12.66
CA THR A 361 10.81 5.29 -13.50
C THR A 361 9.93 6.33 -12.79
N SER A 362 9.71 6.21 -11.47
CA SER A 362 9.01 7.24 -10.69
C SER A 362 9.79 8.55 -10.63
N CYS A 363 11.12 8.50 -10.49
CA CYS A 363 11.98 9.69 -10.55
C CYS A 363 11.84 10.44 -11.89
N MET A 364 11.69 9.71 -13.00
CA MET A 364 11.56 10.29 -14.33
C MET A 364 10.17 10.86 -14.59
N THR A 365 9.10 10.27 -14.04
CA THR A 365 7.73 10.51 -14.53
C THR A 365 6.83 11.27 -13.58
N LEU A 366 6.95 11.04 -12.26
CA LEU A 366 5.94 11.47 -11.28
C LEU A 366 5.68 12.98 -11.32
N GLY A 367 6.72 13.81 -11.25
CA GLY A 367 6.56 15.26 -11.22
C GLY A 367 5.89 15.82 -12.49
N HIS A 368 6.15 15.21 -13.65
CA HIS A 368 5.50 15.59 -14.90
C HIS A 368 4.04 15.11 -14.96
N VAL A 369 3.74 13.91 -14.47
CA VAL A 369 2.38 13.38 -14.40
C VAL A 369 1.51 14.20 -13.46
N VAL A 370 2.03 14.61 -12.30
CA VAL A 370 1.33 15.47 -11.34
C VAL A 370 0.89 16.79 -12.02
N LYS A 371 1.79 17.42 -12.78
CA LYS A 371 1.47 18.64 -13.54
C LYS A 371 0.40 18.40 -14.60
N LEU A 372 0.50 17.31 -15.35
CA LEU A 372 -0.47 16.94 -16.38
C LEU A 372 -1.86 16.68 -15.77
N LYS A 373 -1.93 15.96 -14.65
CA LYS A 373 -3.18 15.69 -13.93
C LYS A 373 -3.83 16.98 -13.42
N ALA A 374 -3.05 17.87 -12.82
CA ALA A 374 -3.51 19.19 -12.38
C ALA A 374 -4.05 20.05 -13.53
N GLN A 375 -3.51 19.89 -14.75
CA GLN A 375 -3.97 20.65 -15.91
C GLN A 375 -5.27 20.13 -16.51
N ASN A 376 -5.49 18.82 -16.45
CA ASN A 376 -6.60 18.13 -17.12
C ASN A 376 -7.88 18.03 -16.29
N SER A 377 -7.79 18.14 -14.96
CA SER A 377 -8.94 17.97 -14.06
C SER A 377 -8.83 18.92 -12.88
N SER A 378 -9.86 19.75 -12.68
CA SER A 378 -9.96 20.62 -11.50
C SER A 378 -10.08 19.82 -10.20
N GLU A 379 -10.74 18.66 -10.23
CA GLU A 379 -10.86 17.78 -9.05
C GLU A 379 -9.49 17.18 -8.68
N ASP A 380 -8.70 16.76 -9.67
CA ASP A 380 -7.35 16.26 -9.42
C ASP A 380 -6.44 17.38 -8.92
N ALA A 381 -6.55 18.58 -9.51
CA ALA A 381 -5.82 19.76 -9.08
C ALA A 381 -6.12 20.10 -7.62
N GLU A 382 -7.39 20.13 -7.22
CA GLU A 382 -7.81 20.37 -5.84
C GLU A 382 -7.18 19.35 -4.87
N GLN A 383 -7.24 18.06 -5.20
CA GLN A 383 -6.65 17.03 -4.34
C GLN A 383 -5.13 17.11 -4.26
N ILE A 384 -4.45 17.35 -5.37
CA ILE A 384 -2.99 17.50 -5.40
C ILE A 384 -2.56 18.78 -4.66
N ALA A 385 -3.30 19.88 -4.78
CA ALA A 385 -2.98 21.15 -4.09
C ALA A 385 -2.93 21.01 -2.57
N ARG A 386 -3.65 20.04 -1.99
CA ARG A 386 -3.58 19.71 -0.55
C ARG A 386 -2.18 19.24 -0.12
N MET A 387 -1.37 18.72 -1.04
CA MET A 387 0.02 18.31 -0.78
C MET A 387 0.98 19.49 -0.66
N ALA A 388 0.62 20.68 -1.15
CA ALA A 388 1.49 21.86 -1.16
C ALA A 388 2.20 22.12 0.18
N PRO A 389 1.52 22.24 1.33
CA PRO A 389 2.19 22.46 2.61
C PRO A 389 3.14 21.32 3.03
N PHE A 390 2.83 20.07 2.65
CA PHE A 390 3.68 18.90 2.92
C PHE A 390 4.91 18.87 2.02
N ALA A 391 4.81 19.43 0.81
CA ALA A 391 5.90 19.61 -0.13
C ALA A 391 6.76 20.87 0.12
N GLY A 392 6.47 21.64 1.19
CA GLY A 392 7.13 22.92 1.46
C GLY A 392 6.73 24.04 0.48
N VAL A 393 5.60 23.89 -0.20
CA VAL A 393 5.03 24.87 -1.14
C VAL A 393 3.95 25.69 -0.44
N ALA A 394 4.07 27.02 -0.50
CA ALA A 394 3.06 27.92 0.02
C ALA A 394 1.81 27.91 -0.89
N ARG A 395 0.63 27.81 -0.28
CA ARG A 395 -0.64 27.86 -1.01
C ARG A 395 -0.92 29.26 -1.53
N SER A 396 -1.17 29.37 -2.83
CA SER A 396 -1.58 30.61 -3.48
C SER A 396 -3.10 30.83 -3.48
N GLY A 397 -3.87 29.76 -3.24
CA GLY A 397 -5.33 29.76 -3.34
C GLY A 397 -5.85 29.39 -4.73
N ASP A 398 -4.96 29.20 -5.70
CA ASP A 398 -5.27 28.59 -7.01
C ASP A 398 -4.80 27.14 -6.99
N ASP A 399 -5.75 26.20 -6.95
CA ASP A 399 -5.46 24.77 -6.84
C ASP A 399 -4.61 24.26 -8.02
N LYS A 400 -4.84 24.74 -9.24
CA LYS A 400 -4.07 24.32 -10.41
C LYS A 400 -2.63 24.79 -10.31
N LYS A 401 -2.42 26.04 -9.90
CA LYS A 401 -1.08 26.59 -9.67
C LYS A 401 -0.36 25.89 -8.53
N ASP A 402 -1.04 25.67 -7.41
CA ASP A 402 -0.51 24.98 -6.23
C ASP A 402 -0.11 23.53 -6.58
N ALA A 403 -0.95 22.81 -7.32
CA ALA A 403 -0.69 21.43 -7.75
C ALA A 403 0.48 21.32 -8.75
N VAL A 404 0.61 22.27 -9.69
CA VAL A 404 1.77 22.34 -10.60
C VAL A 404 3.06 22.56 -9.81
N ALA A 405 3.03 23.45 -8.81
CA ALA A 405 4.17 23.73 -7.94
C ALA A 405 4.56 22.51 -7.08
N VAL A 406 3.61 21.66 -6.67
CA VAL A 406 3.92 20.34 -6.07
C VAL A 406 4.69 19.46 -7.04
N GLY A 407 4.28 19.40 -8.31
CA GLY A 407 5.01 18.68 -9.35
C GLY A 407 6.44 19.21 -9.55
N ASP A 408 6.64 20.53 -9.51
CA ASP A 408 7.97 21.15 -9.52
C ASP A 408 8.82 20.75 -8.32
N ALA A 409 8.24 20.76 -7.12
CA ALA A 409 8.93 20.35 -5.90
C ALA A 409 9.41 18.89 -5.97
N ILE A 410 8.62 17.98 -6.56
CA ILE A 410 9.03 16.58 -6.78
C ILE A 410 10.24 16.50 -7.72
N LEU A 411 10.24 17.24 -8.83
CA LEU A 411 11.37 17.25 -9.77
C LEU A 411 12.64 17.83 -9.12
N ALA A 412 12.48 18.92 -8.35
CA ALA A 412 13.58 19.50 -7.59
C ALA A 412 14.13 18.52 -6.53
N LEU A 413 13.27 17.75 -5.87
CA LEU A 413 13.68 16.70 -4.95
C LEU A 413 14.51 15.63 -5.67
N VAL A 414 14.04 15.11 -6.82
CA VAL A 414 14.76 14.13 -7.64
C VAL A 414 16.16 14.63 -8.02
N GLU A 415 16.26 15.89 -8.44
CA GLU A 415 17.54 16.52 -8.78
C GLU A 415 18.45 16.68 -7.55
N SER A 416 17.90 17.16 -6.42
CA SER A 416 18.66 17.31 -5.17
C SER A 416 19.20 15.98 -4.63
N LEU A 417 18.51 14.86 -4.91
CA LEU A 417 18.94 13.53 -4.53
C LEU A 417 19.98 12.95 -5.51
N GLY A 418 20.16 13.55 -6.69
CA GLY A 418 21.07 13.06 -7.73
C GLY A 418 20.50 11.84 -8.47
N LEU A 419 19.17 11.76 -8.58
CA LEU A 419 18.45 10.66 -9.22
C LEU A 419 17.88 11.02 -10.60
N LYS A 420 18.08 12.27 -11.03
CA LYS A 420 17.68 12.74 -12.37
C LYS A 420 18.40 11.92 -13.43
N THR A 421 17.66 11.46 -14.43
CA THR A 421 18.19 10.69 -15.55
C THR A 421 17.27 10.80 -16.75
N THR A 422 17.74 10.43 -17.94
CA THR A 422 16.96 10.47 -19.18
C THR A 422 16.78 9.08 -19.80
N LEU A 423 15.84 8.96 -20.74
CA LEU A 423 15.68 7.75 -21.53
C LEU A 423 16.93 7.41 -22.35
N SER A 424 17.64 8.42 -22.88
CA SER A 424 18.91 8.22 -23.58
C SER A 424 20.00 7.64 -22.68
N GLU A 425 20.12 8.11 -21.44
CA GLU A 425 21.06 7.54 -20.46
C GLU A 425 20.71 6.11 -20.05
N LYS A 426 19.44 5.69 -20.21
CA LYS A 426 18.99 4.31 -20.01
C LYS A 426 19.05 3.46 -21.28
N GLY A 427 19.60 3.98 -22.37
CA GLY A 427 19.74 3.24 -23.63
C GLY A 427 18.43 3.06 -24.39
N VAL A 428 17.40 3.86 -24.11
CA VAL A 428 16.12 3.84 -24.83
C VAL A 428 16.17 4.87 -25.96
N GLY A 429 15.89 4.45 -27.20
CA GLY A 429 15.89 5.29 -28.38
C GLY A 429 14.56 5.98 -28.66
N LYS A 430 14.58 7.16 -29.32
CA LYS A 430 13.38 7.97 -29.63
C LYS A 430 12.34 7.24 -30.49
N ASP A 431 12.74 6.20 -31.22
CA ASP A 431 11.86 5.29 -31.94
C ASP A 431 10.86 4.57 -31.02
N GLN A 432 11.15 4.48 -29.71
CA GLN A 432 10.29 3.84 -28.72
C GLN A 432 9.15 4.73 -28.19
N VAL A 433 9.14 6.04 -28.51
CA VAL A 433 8.14 7.00 -28.00
C VAL A 433 6.70 6.52 -28.27
N HIS A 434 6.43 6.03 -29.48
CA HIS A 434 5.10 5.52 -29.84
C HIS A 434 4.71 4.31 -28.98
N THR A 435 5.61 3.33 -28.87
CA THR A 435 5.38 2.09 -28.09
C THR A 435 5.13 2.40 -26.62
N ILE A 436 5.94 3.27 -26.02
CA ILE A 436 5.79 3.67 -24.60
C ILE A 436 4.45 4.37 -24.39
N THR A 437 4.11 5.33 -25.25
CA THR A 437 2.86 6.11 -25.16
C THR A 437 1.63 5.21 -25.33
N LYS A 438 1.65 4.32 -26.33
CA LYS A 438 0.57 3.38 -26.59
C LYS A 438 0.37 2.43 -25.42
N THR A 439 1.46 1.86 -24.89
CA THR A 439 1.39 0.98 -23.71
C THR A 439 0.85 1.74 -22.49
N ALA A 440 1.26 2.99 -22.30
CA ALA A 440 0.85 3.76 -21.13
C ALA A 440 -0.60 4.27 -21.19
N THR A 441 -1.12 4.54 -22.39
CA THR A 441 -2.46 5.11 -22.57
C THR A 441 -3.51 4.09 -22.99
N GLY A 442 -3.08 2.94 -23.53
CA GLY A 442 -3.95 2.00 -24.23
C GLY A 442 -4.57 2.57 -25.52
N LYS A 443 -4.03 3.68 -26.04
CA LYS A 443 -4.56 4.43 -27.18
C LYS A 443 -3.47 4.65 -28.23
N GLU A 444 -3.89 4.95 -29.46
CA GLU A 444 -3.00 5.33 -30.56
C GLU A 444 -3.15 6.81 -30.99
N SER A 445 -4.16 7.51 -30.47
CA SER A 445 -4.45 8.91 -30.79
C SER A 445 -5.37 9.55 -29.73
N GLY A 446 -5.57 10.87 -29.85
CA GLY A 446 -6.43 11.69 -28.99
C GLY A 446 -5.67 12.51 -27.95
N ASP A 447 -6.36 13.42 -27.27
CA ASP A 447 -5.74 14.44 -26.41
C ASP A 447 -4.82 13.85 -25.34
N LEU A 448 -5.29 12.82 -24.62
CA LEU A 448 -4.45 12.14 -23.61
C LEU A 448 -3.22 11.49 -24.23
N TYR A 449 -3.34 10.91 -25.43
CA TYR A 449 -2.23 10.28 -26.12
C TYR A 449 -1.17 11.32 -26.49
N GLU A 450 -1.55 12.46 -27.08
CA GLU A 450 -0.60 13.51 -27.46
C GLU A 450 0.07 14.16 -26.25
N GLN A 451 -0.67 14.38 -25.16
CA GLN A 451 -0.08 14.91 -23.93
C GLN A 451 0.91 13.93 -23.29
N VAL A 452 0.59 12.62 -23.24
CA VAL A 452 1.51 11.60 -22.72
C VAL A 452 2.70 11.42 -23.64
N LYS A 453 2.50 11.50 -24.96
CA LYS A 453 3.58 11.48 -25.95
C LYS A 453 4.56 12.63 -25.71
N GLN A 454 4.06 13.85 -25.56
CA GLN A 454 4.88 15.02 -25.25
C GLN A 454 5.63 14.84 -23.92
N LEU A 455 4.98 14.27 -22.90
CA LEU A 455 5.64 13.93 -21.64
C LEU A 455 6.80 12.95 -21.86
N VAL A 456 6.58 11.87 -22.61
CA VAL A 456 7.61 10.86 -22.92
C VAL A 456 8.76 11.46 -23.75
N GLU A 457 8.46 12.33 -24.71
CA GLU A 457 9.47 13.07 -25.50
C GLU A 457 10.35 13.97 -24.61
N ASN A 458 9.78 14.56 -23.56
CA ASN A 458 10.52 15.38 -22.59
C ASN A 458 11.38 14.56 -21.61
N LEU A 459 11.33 13.22 -21.64
CA LEU A 459 12.20 12.36 -20.84
C LEU A 459 13.55 12.07 -21.52
N TYR A 460 13.78 12.56 -22.74
CA TYR A 460 15.06 12.51 -23.45
C TYR A 460 15.90 13.74 -23.14
#